data_AF-A0A2P7S024-F1
#
_entry.id   AF-A0A2P7S024-F1
#
_cell.length_a   1.000
_cell.length_b   1.000
_cell.length_c   1.000
_cell.angle_alpha   90.00
_cell.angle_beta   90.00
_cell.angle_gamma   90.00
#
_symmetry.space_group_name_H-M   'P 1'
#
loop_
_entity.id
_entity.type
_entity.pdbx_description
1 polymer ?
#
loop_
_entity_poly.entity_id
_entity_poly.type
_entity_poly.pdbx_seq_one_letter_code
_entity_poly.pdbx_strand_id
1 'polypeptide(L)'
;MTELSNSLADLAERIKETTATLAAAERTTIEAAYDAGLLLCQAKEQCAHGEWLPFLDRAGLKARQAQRLMQIASAGLDKRHVSLIGGIRAALDYIGNLQLPPKGDILYVGRRERQERDLTGAWVQHSNDHPGYFDVTAIRADGSCVSTSKPAKGETIRCQDGFFNGVWVTLEMVLDIPHEDRDFLCLPSDVIEKGDDCPFLDGMQMLEPGAYPAIQTSPLPLSYVRACEAVSLCEAELTEANIKNMQRALTICAHRMKTWPEDDIRMLGTWARIADDRLSDRVGRIEAIAKVKYGRMPA
;
A
#
# COMPACT_ATOMS: atom_id res chain seq x y z
N MET A 1 -5.83 41.29 26.05
CA MET A 1 -6.96 40.75 25.25
C MET A 1 -7.75 41.94 24.76
N THR A 2 -7.69 42.25 23.46
CA THR A 2 -8.52 43.29 22.84
C THR A 2 -9.92 42.73 22.63
N GLU A 3 -10.93 43.28 23.30
CA GLU A 3 -12.33 42.93 23.06
C GLU A 3 -12.71 43.29 21.61
N LEU A 4 -13.29 42.32 20.89
CA LEU A 4 -13.86 42.55 19.58
C LEU A 4 -15.05 43.50 19.73
N SER A 5 -15.21 44.45 18.82
CA SER A 5 -16.41 45.30 18.82
C SER A 5 -17.66 44.42 18.65
N ASN A 6 -18.78 44.81 19.25
CA ASN A 6 -20.04 44.07 19.16
C ASN A 6 -20.45 43.75 17.70
N SER A 7 -20.09 44.64 16.76
CA SER A 7 -20.33 44.41 15.33
C SER A 7 -19.46 43.32 14.72
N LEU A 8 -18.21 43.18 15.15
CA LEU A 8 -17.32 42.11 14.68
C LEU A 8 -17.73 40.76 15.25
N ALA A 9 -18.23 40.73 16.49
CA ALA A 9 -18.77 39.52 17.10
C ALA A 9 -20.03 39.01 16.37
N ASP A 10 -20.99 39.89 16.05
CA ASP A 10 -22.18 39.53 15.27
C ASP A 10 -21.83 39.01 13.86
N LEU A 11 -20.92 39.69 13.15
CA LEU A 11 -20.45 39.24 11.84
C LEU A 11 -19.78 37.88 11.91
N ALA A 12 -19.00 37.61 12.96
CA ALA A 12 -18.34 36.31 13.14
C ALA A 12 -19.36 35.17 13.28
N GLU A 13 -20.42 35.33 14.09
CA GLU A 13 -21.47 34.31 14.21
C GLU A 13 -22.25 34.10 12.91
N ARG A 14 -22.59 35.18 12.18
CA ARG A 14 -23.26 35.07 10.87
C ARG A 14 -22.40 34.37 9.83
N ILE A 15 -21.10 34.64 9.80
CA ILE A 15 -20.16 33.95 8.92
C ILE A 15 -20.12 32.46 9.29
N LYS A 16 -20.00 32.14 10.58
CA LYS A 16 -19.99 30.76 11.07
C LYS A 16 -21.26 29.98 10.66
N GLU A 17 -22.45 30.55 10.83
CA GLU A 17 -23.71 29.94 10.39
C GLU A 17 -23.77 29.73 8.86
N THR A 18 -23.33 30.74 8.11
CA THR A 18 -23.29 30.67 6.64
C THR A 18 -22.31 29.59 6.17
N THR A 19 -21.12 29.50 6.76
CA THR A 19 -20.13 28.47 6.44
C THR A 19 -20.60 27.06 6.80
N ALA A 20 -21.32 26.89 7.90
CA ALA A 20 -21.92 25.61 8.27
C ALA A 20 -22.99 25.17 7.27
N THR A 21 -23.82 26.10 6.80
CA THR A 21 -24.85 25.83 5.78
C THR A 21 -24.22 25.48 4.43
N LEU A 22 -23.14 26.18 4.05
CA LEU A 22 -22.38 25.87 2.83
C LEU A 22 -21.79 24.45 2.87
N ALA A 23 -21.14 24.08 3.99
CA ALA A 23 -20.56 22.75 4.15
C ALA A 23 -21.62 21.63 4.11
N ALA A 24 -22.80 21.86 4.70
CA ALA A 24 -23.91 20.91 4.62
C ALA A 24 -24.43 20.75 3.19
N ALA A 25 -24.60 21.85 2.45
CA ALA A 25 -25.03 21.82 1.06
C ALA A 25 -24.01 21.12 0.14
N GLU A 26 -22.72 21.34 0.36
CA GLU A 26 -21.65 20.65 -0.35
C GLU A 26 -21.70 19.13 -0.12
N ARG A 27 -21.83 18.71 1.14
CA ARG A 27 -21.98 17.29 1.48
C ARG A 27 -23.18 16.66 0.78
N THR A 28 -24.35 17.28 0.85
CA THR A 28 -25.55 16.79 0.14
C THR A 28 -25.33 16.72 -1.37
N THR A 29 -24.60 17.68 -1.93
CA THR A 29 -24.26 17.68 -3.37
C THR A 29 -23.34 16.50 -3.73
N ILE A 30 -22.33 16.21 -2.91
CA ILE A 30 -21.43 15.07 -3.10
C ILE A 30 -22.19 13.74 -3.00
N GLU A 31 -23.04 13.61 -1.98
CA GLU A 31 -23.85 12.40 -1.76
C GLU A 31 -24.78 12.15 -2.97
N ALA A 32 -25.49 13.17 -3.42
CA ALA A 32 -26.38 13.09 -4.58
C ALA A 32 -25.61 12.81 -5.90
N ALA A 33 -24.44 13.42 -6.08
CA ALA A 33 -23.60 13.19 -7.26
C ALA A 33 -23.10 11.74 -7.33
N TYR A 34 -22.64 11.19 -6.21
CA TYR A 34 -22.20 9.80 -6.12
C TYR A 34 -23.35 8.82 -6.40
N ASP A 35 -24.51 9.01 -5.77
CA ASP A 35 -25.68 8.15 -5.94
C ASP A 35 -26.21 8.21 -7.39
N ALA A 36 -26.25 9.41 -7.98
CA ALA A 36 -26.57 9.57 -9.40
C ALA A 36 -25.57 8.84 -10.30
N GLY A 37 -24.27 8.92 -9.99
CA GLY A 37 -23.21 8.20 -10.70
C GLY A 37 -23.42 6.69 -10.68
N LEU A 38 -23.74 6.12 -9.51
CA LEU A 38 -24.07 4.70 -9.38
C LEU A 38 -25.27 4.33 -10.25
N LEU A 39 -26.38 5.05 -10.14
CA LEU A 39 -27.60 4.82 -10.92
C LEU A 39 -27.34 4.90 -12.43
N LEU A 40 -26.52 5.85 -12.87
CA LEU A 40 -26.13 6.00 -14.28
C LEU A 40 -25.30 4.81 -14.77
N CYS A 41 -24.39 4.28 -13.95
CA CYS A 41 -23.67 3.05 -14.28
C CYS A 41 -24.62 1.86 -14.44
N GLN A 42 -25.63 1.71 -13.56
CA GLN A 42 -26.62 0.63 -13.67
C GLN A 42 -27.47 0.77 -14.93
N ALA A 43 -27.95 1.99 -15.21
CA ALA A 43 -28.74 2.26 -16.40
C ALA A 43 -27.95 1.99 -17.68
N LYS A 44 -26.66 2.37 -17.72
CA LYS A 44 -25.81 2.17 -18.90
C LYS A 44 -25.60 0.69 -19.25
N GLU A 45 -25.52 -0.19 -18.25
CA GLU A 45 -25.43 -1.64 -18.47
C GLU A 45 -26.71 -2.25 -19.05
N GLN A 46 -27.87 -1.63 -18.79
CA GLN A 46 -29.17 -2.09 -19.27
C GLN A 46 -29.58 -1.50 -20.62
N CYS A 47 -28.96 -0.38 -21.04
CA CYS A 47 -29.28 0.29 -22.29
C CYS A 47 -28.73 -0.48 -23.50
N ALA A 48 -29.57 -0.68 -24.52
CA ALA A 48 -29.11 -1.15 -25.82
C ALA A 48 -28.35 -0.06 -26.60
N HIS A 49 -27.74 -0.46 -27.72
CA HIS A 49 -27.05 0.49 -28.60
C HIS A 49 -28.02 1.58 -29.09
N GLY A 50 -27.63 2.85 -28.93
CA GLY A 50 -28.44 4.02 -29.34
C GLY A 50 -29.45 4.52 -28.30
N GLU A 51 -29.76 3.75 -27.25
CA GLU A 51 -30.76 4.14 -26.23
C GLU A 51 -30.21 5.09 -25.16
N TRP A 52 -28.88 5.17 -25.03
CA TRP A 52 -28.24 5.95 -23.97
C TRP A 52 -28.55 7.46 -24.03
N LEU A 53 -28.52 8.07 -25.22
CA LEU A 53 -28.77 9.50 -25.35
C LEU A 53 -30.25 9.87 -25.08
N PRO A 54 -31.25 9.17 -25.63
CA PRO A 54 -32.65 9.37 -25.23
C PRO A 54 -32.91 9.18 -23.73
N PHE A 55 -32.26 8.18 -23.11
CA PHE A 55 -32.35 7.98 -21.66
C PHE A 55 -31.83 9.20 -20.88
N LEU A 56 -30.67 9.73 -21.27
CA LEU A 56 -30.08 10.90 -20.62
C LEU A 56 -30.92 12.17 -20.79
N ASP A 57 -31.51 12.38 -21.97
CA ASP A 57 -32.43 13.50 -22.22
C ASP A 57 -33.65 13.42 -21.29
N ARG A 58 -34.25 12.22 -21.16
CA ARG A 58 -35.34 11.97 -20.21
C ARG A 58 -34.92 12.18 -18.75
N ALA A 59 -33.68 11.84 -18.40
CA ALA A 59 -33.13 12.07 -17.06
C ALA A 59 -32.73 13.53 -16.81
N GLY A 60 -32.84 14.42 -17.82
CA GLY A 60 -32.45 15.82 -17.71
C GLY A 60 -30.95 16.05 -17.60
N LEU A 61 -30.12 15.10 -18.06
CA LEU A 61 -28.67 15.15 -17.95
C LEU A 61 -27.99 15.28 -19.31
N LYS A 62 -26.97 16.13 -19.38
CA LYS A 62 -26.07 16.17 -20.55
C LYS A 62 -25.10 15.00 -20.49
N ALA A 63 -24.73 14.44 -21.65
CA ALA A 63 -23.78 13.32 -21.74
C ALA A 63 -22.47 13.54 -20.96
N ARG A 64 -21.87 14.74 -21.07
CA ARG A 64 -20.64 15.09 -20.34
C ARG A 64 -20.83 15.11 -18.82
N GLN A 65 -22.00 15.54 -18.34
CA GLN A 65 -22.32 15.54 -16.91
C GLN A 65 -22.49 14.10 -16.41
N ALA A 66 -23.26 13.28 -17.13
CA ALA A 66 -23.43 11.87 -16.80
C ALA A 66 -22.09 11.13 -16.74
N GLN A 67 -21.21 11.35 -17.73
CA GLN A 67 -19.87 10.74 -17.74
C GLN A 67 -19.05 11.10 -16.49
N ARG A 68 -19.06 12.38 -16.06
CA ARG A 68 -18.35 12.81 -14.85
C ARG A 68 -18.89 12.14 -13.58
N LEU A 69 -20.22 12.08 -13.44
CA LEU A 69 -20.85 11.40 -12.30
C LEU A 69 -20.49 9.91 -12.26
N MET A 70 -20.55 9.25 -13.42
CA MET A 70 -20.14 7.85 -13.56
C MET A 70 -18.66 7.65 -13.23
N GLN A 71 -17.77 8.56 -13.68
CA GLN A 71 -16.34 8.49 -13.37
C GLN A 71 -16.10 8.49 -11.86
N ILE A 72 -16.75 9.40 -11.11
CA ILE A 72 -16.65 9.46 -9.65
C ILE A 72 -17.08 8.14 -9.01
N ALA A 73 -18.25 7.62 -9.38
CA ALA A 73 -18.76 6.37 -8.83
C ALA A 73 -17.85 5.17 -9.20
N SER A 74 -17.38 5.10 -10.44
CA SER A 74 -16.57 3.98 -10.96
C SER A 74 -15.12 3.97 -10.45
N ALA A 75 -14.63 5.08 -9.92
CA ALA A 75 -13.27 5.17 -9.38
C ALA A 75 -13.09 4.44 -8.04
N GLY A 76 -14.18 3.99 -7.41
CA GLY A 76 -14.13 3.36 -6.08
C GLY A 76 -13.92 4.34 -4.92
N LEU A 77 -14.00 5.65 -5.18
CA LEU A 77 -13.97 6.68 -4.15
C LEU A 77 -15.34 6.78 -3.49
N ASP A 78 -15.42 6.61 -2.17
CA ASP A 78 -16.66 6.86 -1.46
C ASP A 78 -16.96 8.37 -1.31
N LYS A 79 -18.15 8.68 -0.81
CA LYS A 79 -18.63 10.06 -0.55
C LYS A 79 -17.68 10.85 0.37
N ARG A 80 -17.03 10.18 1.33
CA ARG A 80 -16.10 10.81 2.28
C ARG A 80 -14.80 11.19 1.58
N HIS A 81 -14.24 10.32 0.75
CA HIS A 81 -13.02 10.61 -0.01
C HIS A 81 -13.22 11.80 -0.95
N VAL A 82 -14.35 11.86 -1.66
CA VAL A 82 -14.67 13.02 -2.52
C VAL A 82 -14.70 14.33 -1.70
N SER A 83 -15.23 14.29 -0.48
CA SER A 83 -15.21 15.46 0.41
C SER A 83 -13.80 15.82 0.88
N LEU A 84 -12.97 14.84 1.25
CA LEU A 84 -11.59 15.06 1.72
C LEU A 84 -10.69 15.64 0.62
N ILE A 85 -10.85 15.17 -0.62
CA ILE A 85 -10.07 15.65 -1.77
C ILE A 85 -10.38 17.12 -2.13
N GLY A 86 -11.48 17.68 -1.61
CA GLY A 86 -11.92 19.05 -1.90
C GLY A 86 -13.08 19.12 -2.90
N GLY A 87 -13.96 18.12 -2.87
CA GLY A 87 -15.22 18.09 -3.61
C GLY A 87 -15.13 17.49 -5.01
N ILE A 88 -16.24 17.56 -5.74
CA ILE A 88 -16.45 16.87 -7.03
C ILE A 88 -15.37 17.19 -8.06
N ARG A 89 -14.98 18.46 -8.18
CA ARG A 89 -14.00 18.88 -9.19
C ARG A 89 -12.61 18.32 -8.88
N ALA A 90 -12.15 18.50 -7.65
CA ALA A 90 -10.86 18.00 -7.22
C ALA A 90 -10.80 16.47 -7.30
N ALA A 91 -11.89 15.77 -6.96
CA ALA A 91 -12.00 14.32 -7.14
C ALA A 91 -11.88 13.91 -8.61
N LEU A 92 -12.51 14.61 -9.55
CA LEU A 92 -12.36 14.32 -10.99
C LEU A 92 -10.92 14.54 -11.49
N ASP A 93 -10.27 15.60 -11.03
CA ASP A 93 -8.88 15.88 -11.37
C ASP A 93 -7.96 14.79 -10.78
N TYR A 94 -8.19 14.36 -9.53
CA TYR A 94 -7.51 13.23 -8.89
C TYR A 94 -7.71 11.91 -9.67
N ILE A 95 -8.95 11.58 -10.06
CA ILE A 95 -9.27 10.39 -10.85
C ILE A 95 -8.56 10.43 -12.22
N GLY A 96 -8.41 11.62 -12.82
CA GLY A 96 -7.65 11.78 -14.06
C GLY A 96 -6.21 11.27 -13.94
N ASN A 97 -5.61 11.40 -12.74
CA ASN A 97 -4.25 10.96 -12.44
C ASN A 97 -4.16 9.50 -11.96
N LEU A 98 -5.29 8.86 -11.60
CA LEU A 98 -5.37 7.44 -11.25
C LEU A 98 -5.31 6.55 -12.51
N GLN A 99 -4.18 6.58 -13.20
CA GLN A 99 -3.90 5.71 -14.34
C GLN A 99 -2.92 4.62 -13.92
N LEU A 100 -3.27 3.36 -14.16
CA LEU A 100 -2.32 2.27 -13.99
C LEU A 100 -1.15 2.45 -14.99
N PRO A 101 0.09 2.17 -14.57
CA PRO A 101 1.23 2.38 -15.46
C PRO A 101 1.15 1.44 -16.67
N PRO A 102 1.65 1.86 -17.85
CA PRO A 102 1.84 0.96 -18.96
C PRO A 102 2.91 -0.09 -18.63
N LYS A 103 2.97 -1.17 -19.42
CA LYS A 103 3.97 -2.23 -19.19
C LYS A 103 5.38 -1.69 -19.44
N GLY A 104 6.29 -1.93 -18.49
CA GLY A 104 7.65 -1.40 -18.53
C GLY A 104 7.81 -0.07 -17.80
N ASP A 105 6.72 0.47 -17.24
CA ASP A 105 6.74 1.63 -16.37
C ASP A 105 6.26 1.22 -14.96
N ILE A 106 6.58 2.06 -13.99
CA ILE A 106 6.00 2.09 -12.65
C ILE A 106 5.18 3.36 -12.49
N LEU A 107 4.19 3.31 -11.61
CA LEU A 107 3.50 4.48 -11.09
C LEU A 107 3.97 4.69 -9.66
N TYR A 108 4.73 5.74 -9.42
CA TYR A 108 5.05 6.21 -8.08
C TYR A 108 3.93 7.13 -7.56
N VAL A 109 3.56 6.93 -6.30
CA VAL A 109 2.57 7.72 -5.56
C VAL A 109 3.23 8.21 -4.28
N GLY A 110 3.40 9.52 -4.15
CA GLY A 110 4.05 10.13 -2.99
C GLY A 110 3.36 11.42 -2.56
N ARG A 111 3.94 12.13 -1.59
CA ARG A 111 3.46 13.48 -1.23
C ARG A 111 3.82 14.50 -2.31
N ARG A 112 2.90 15.41 -2.63
CA ARG A 112 3.10 16.56 -3.52
C ARG A 112 4.18 17.50 -2.99
N GLU A 113 4.13 17.79 -1.70
CA GLU A 113 5.16 18.57 -1.01
C GLU A 113 6.12 17.62 -0.28
N ARG A 114 7.29 17.40 -0.87
CA ARG A 114 8.33 16.57 -0.27
C ARG A 114 8.98 17.32 0.89
N GLN A 115 8.96 16.72 2.07
CA GLN A 115 9.87 17.08 3.15
C GLN A 115 11.17 16.28 2.97
N GLU A 116 12.34 16.86 3.25
CA GLU A 116 13.65 16.24 3.02
C GLU A 116 13.82 14.85 3.66
N ARG A 117 12.99 14.49 4.64
CA ARG A 117 13.03 13.21 5.36
C ARG A 117 11.81 12.33 5.16
N ASP A 118 10.83 12.76 4.37
CA ASP A 118 9.63 11.97 4.13
C ASP A 118 9.87 11.01 2.96
N LEU A 119 10.13 9.75 3.31
CA LEU A 119 10.27 8.65 2.37
C LEU A 119 8.93 7.95 2.08
N THR A 120 7.83 8.44 2.65
CA THR A 120 6.53 7.81 2.49
C THR A 120 6.10 7.89 1.02
N GLY A 121 5.79 6.73 0.48
CA GLY A 121 5.41 6.60 -0.91
C GLY A 121 5.06 5.16 -1.25
N ALA A 122 4.46 4.98 -2.40
CA ALA A 122 4.21 3.67 -2.96
C ALA A 122 4.58 3.66 -4.43
N TRP A 123 4.87 2.48 -4.95
CA TRP A 123 4.91 2.27 -6.38
C TRP A 123 4.05 1.07 -6.75
N VAL A 124 3.42 1.21 -7.91
CA VAL A 124 2.60 0.20 -8.56
C VAL A 124 3.33 -0.18 -9.83
N GLN A 125 3.46 -1.48 -10.10
CA GLN A 125 4.10 -1.98 -11.31
C GLN A 125 3.39 -3.23 -11.82
N HIS A 126 3.54 -3.56 -13.10
CA HIS A 126 3.02 -4.82 -13.63
C HIS A 126 3.70 -6.00 -12.94
N SER A 127 2.92 -7.02 -12.62
CA SER A 127 3.47 -8.26 -12.08
C SER A 127 4.18 -9.05 -13.19
N ASN A 128 5.40 -9.49 -12.92
CA ASN A 128 6.19 -10.29 -13.85
C ASN A 128 5.58 -11.68 -14.09
N ASP A 129 4.99 -12.25 -13.05
CA ASP A 129 4.48 -13.62 -13.06
C ASP A 129 3.00 -13.71 -13.49
N HIS A 130 2.26 -12.61 -13.40
CA HIS A 130 0.81 -12.58 -13.56
C HIS A 130 0.35 -11.46 -14.51
N PRO A 131 0.25 -11.73 -15.84
CA PRO A 131 -0.20 -10.74 -16.81
C PRO A 131 -1.56 -10.11 -16.47
N GLY A 132 -1.63 -8.77 -16.47
CA GLY A 132 -2.84 -8.02 -16.11
C GLY A 132 -3.03 -7.80 -14.61
N TYR A 133 -2.07 -8.27 -13.80
CA TYR A 133 -2.00 -7.98 -12.37
C TYR A 133 -0.82 -7.05 -12.07
N PHE A 134 -0.86 -6.43 -10.89
CA PHE A 134 0.08 -5.42 -10.46
C PHE A 134 0.59 -5.71 -9.06
N ASP A 135 1.89 -5.52 -8.86
CA ASP A 135 2.51 -5.51 -7.54
C ASP A 135 2.44 -4.09 -6.98
N VAL A 136 2.08 -3.99 -5.69
CA VAL A 136 2.06 -2.72 -4.97
C VAL A 136 3.04 -2.83 -3.81
N THR A 137 3.99 -1.91 -3.77
CA THR A 137 4.95 -1.77 -2.67
C THR A 137 4.87 -0.36 -2.12
N ALA A 138 4.94 -0.23 -0.80
CA ALA A 138 4.91 1.05 -0.12
C ALA A 138 5.96 1.13 0.99
N ILE A 139 6.53 2.32 1.15
CA ILE A 139 7.35 2.74 2.29
C ILE A 139 6.45 3.62 3.16
N ARG A 140 6.36 3.27 4.44
CA ARG A 140 5.58 4.01 5.44
C ARG A 140 6.43 5.05 6.14
N ALA A 141 5.77 5.95 6.89
CA ALA A 141 6.44 7.03 7.63
C ALA A 141 7.45 6.53 8.68
N ASP A 142 7.30 5.30 9.18
CA ASP A 142 8.25 4.66 10.10
C ASP A 142 9.44 4.00 9.39
N GLY A 143 9.52 4.11 8.06
CA GLY A 143 10.52 3.49 7.21
C GLY A 143 10.28 2.01 6.90
N SER A 144 9.19 1.42 7.40
CA SER A 144 8.84 0.04 7.06
C SER A 144 8.39 -0.07 5.59
N CYS A 145 8.82 -1.15 4.93
CA CYS A 145 8.42 -1.48 3.57
C CYS A 145 7.39 -2.60 3.58
N VAL A 146 6.29 -2.42 2.87
CA VAL A 146 5.21 -3.42 2.73
C VAL A 146 4.95 -3.65 1.26
N SER A 147 4.94 -4.92 0.86
CA SER A 147 4.58 -5.34 -0.50
C SER A 147 3.39 -6.29 -0.46
N THR A 148 2.59 -6.27 -1.52
CA THR A 148 1.55 -7.27 -1.71
C THR A 148 2.14 -8.67 -1.79
N SER A 149 1.60 -9.62 -1.01
CA SER A 149 1.99 -11.03 -1.09
C SER A 149 1.44 -11.76 -2.32
N LYS A 150 0.40 -11.18 -2.95
CA LYS A 150 -0.19 -11.60 -4.22
C LYS A 150 -0.51 -10.36 -5.04
N PRO A 151 -0.21 -10.33 -6.35
CA PRO A 151 -0.46 -9.15 -7.15
C PRO A 151 -1.97 -8.89 -7.28
N ALA A 152 -2.33 -7.63 -7.39
CA ALA A 152 -3.71 -7.17 -7.47
C ALA A 152 -4.17 -7.03 -8.93
N LYS A 153 -5.43 -7.40 -9.21
CA LYS A 153 -6.00 -7.25 -10.56
C LYS A 153 -6.26 -5.76 -10.84
N GLY A 154 -5.79 -5.26 -11.99
CA GLY A 154 -5.96 -3.85 -12.37
C GLY A 154 -7.35 -3.48 -12.90
N GLU A 155 -8.22 -4.46 -13.12
CA GLU A 155 -9.58 -4.24 -13.61
C GLU A 155 -10.49 -3.73 -12.50
N THR A 156 -11.31 -2.73 -12.81
CA THR A 156 -12.39 -2.28 -11.92
C THR A 156 -13.59 -3.21 -12.06
N ILE A 157 -13.96 -3.86 -10.97
CA ILE A 157 -15.10 -4.77 -10.86
C ILE A 157 -16.25 -4.04 -10.19
N ARG A 158 -17.46 -4.18 -10.73
CA ARG A 158 -18.67 -3.67 -10.07
C ARG A 158 -19.11 -4.62 -8.96
N CYS A 159 -19.40 -4.06 -7.79
CA CYS A 159 -19.96 -4.75 -6.64
C CYS A 159 -21.40 -4.26 -6.38
N GLN A 160 -22.07 -4.87 -5.40
CA GLN A 160 -23.45 -4.49 -5.03
C GLN A 160 -23.55 -3.01 -4.63
N ASP A 161 -22.57 -2.51 -3.87
CA ASP A 161 -22.60 -1.18 -3.26
C ASP A 161 -21.61 -0.18 -3.89
N GLY A 162 -20.98 -0.54 -5.01
CA GLY A 162 -20.00 0.34 -5.65
C GLY A 162 -19.08 -0.36 -6.64
N PHE A 163 -17.85 0.15 -6.73
CA PHE A 163 -16.81 -0.37 -7.62
C PHE A 163 -15.56 -0.69 -6.82
N PHE A 164 -14.88 -1.75 -7.23
CA PHE A 164 -13.68 -2.27 -6.58
C PHE A 164 -12.57 -2.38 -7.61
N ASN A 165 -11.44 -1.74 -7.33
CA ASN A 165 -10.20 -1.97 -8.06
C ASN A 165 -9.15 -2.44 -7.07
N GLY A 166 -8.65 -3.67 -7.27
CA GLY A 166 -7.76 -4.30 -6.29
C GLY A 166 -6.46 -3.51 -6.09
N VAL A 167 -5.97 -2.83 -7.12
CA VAL A 167 -4.73 -2.04 -7.02
C VAL A 167 -4.95 -0.80 -6.16
N TRP A 168 -6.00 -0.03 -6.45
CA TRP A 168 -6.28 1.21 -5.71
C TRP A 168 -6.67 0.93 -4.26
N VAL A 169 -7.48 -0.10 -4.00
CA VAL A 169 -7.80 -0.51 -2.61
C VAL A 169 -6.54 -0.93 -1.85
N THR A 170 -5.65 -1.67 -2.51
CA THR A 170 -4.36 -2.04 -1.89
C THR A 170 -3.54 -0.79 -1.57
N LEU A 171 -3.44 0.15 -2.51
CA LEU A 171 -2.74 1.41 -2.33
C LEU A 171 -3.28 2.18 -1.12
N GLU A 172 -4.61 2.29 -0.97
CA GLU A 172 -5.25 2.92 0.19
C GLU A 172 -4.88 2.26 1.52
N MET A 173 -4.74 0.93 1.53
CA MET A 173 -4.41 0.20 2.76
C MET A 173 -2.94 0.34 3.18
N VAL A 174 -2.03 0.56 2.23
CA VAL A 174 -0.59 0.57 2.50
C VAL A 174 -0.01 1.98 2.61
N LEU A 175 -0.62 2.97 1.95
CA LEU A 175 -0.11 4.32 1.81
C LEU A 175 -0.76 5.27 2.82
N ASP A 176 0.01 5.68 3.83
CA ASP A 176 -0.41 6.65 4.85
C ASP A 176 -0.22 8.11 4.40
N ILE A 177 -0.70 8.41 3.18
CA ILE A 177 -0.71 9.75 2.61
C ILE A 177 -2.17 10.14 2.35
N PRO A 178 -2.66 11.27 2.90
CA PRO A 178 -3.99 11.80 2.57
C PRO A 178 -4.15 12.00 1.06
N HIS A 179 -5.34 11.76 0.52
CA HIS A 179 -5.56 11.76 -0.94
C HIS A 179 -5.23 13.11 -1.58
N GLU A 180 -5.60 14.19 -0.90
CA GLU A 180 -5.36 15.58 -1.27
C GLU A 180 -3.86 15.92 -1.41
N ASP A 181 -3.02 15.22 -0.64
CA ASP A 181 -1.57 15.38 -0.59
C ASP A 181 -0.85 14.48 -1.59
N ARG A 182 -1.54 13.53 -2.23
CA ARG A 182 -0.90 12.60 -3.17
C ARG A 182 -0.54 13.29 -4.48
N ASP A 183 0.59 12.85 -5.02
CA ASP A 183 1.04 13.13 -6.36
C ASP A 183 1.41 11.84 -7.07
N PHE A 184 1.25 11.83 -8.39
CA PHE A 184 1.34 10.64 -9.23
C PHE A 184 2.39 10.86 -10.30
N LEU A 185 3.40 10.01 -10.32
CA LEU A 185 4.51 10.10 -11.25
C LEU A 185 4.73 8.76 -11.94
N CYS A 186 4.57 8.72 -13.26
CA CYS A 186 4.91 7.53 -14.04
C CYS A 186 6.38 7.59 -14.43
N LEU A 187 7.13 6.52 -14.14
CA LEU A 187 8.56 6.40 -14.40
C LEU A 187 8.84 5.09 -15.15
N PRO A 188 9.88 5.02 -15.99
CA PRO A 188 10.35 3.74 -16.53
C PRO A 188 10.73 2.76 -15.41
N SER A 189 10.43 1.47 -15.57
CA SER A 189 10.66 0.47 -14.50
C SER A 189 12.13 0.22 -14.21
N ASP A 190 13.00 0.47 -15.19
CA ASP A 190 14.45 0.38 -15.03
C ASP A 190 15.01 1.47 -14.10
N VAL A 191 14.24 2.51 -13.73
CA VAL A 191 14.63 3.51 -12.73
C VAL A 191 14.80 2.88 -11.35
N ILE A 192 14.04 1.83 -11.00
CA ILE A 192 14.22 1.11 -9.74
C ILE A 192 15.54 0.31 -9.77
N GLU A 193 15.83 -0.35 -10.89
CA GLU A 193 17.06 -1.14 -11.06
C GLU A 193 18.30 -0.25 -11.12
N LYS A 194 18.16 0.96 -11.69
CA LYS A 194 19.19 2.01 -11.73
C LYS A 194 19.16 2.89 -10.48
N GLY A 195 18.33 2.56 -9.49
CA GLY A 195 18.11 3.34 -8.28
C GLY A 195 19.34 3.41 -7.37
N ASP A 196 20.31 2.52 -7.54
CA ASP A 196 21.63 2.65 -6.92
C ASP A 196 22.41 3.90 -7.42
N ASP A 197 22.02 4.50 -8.57
CA ASP A 197 22.70 5.65 -9.20
C ASP A 197 21.75 6.86 -9.48
N CYS A 198 20.56 6.91 -8.89
CA CYS A 198 19.60 8.01 -9.14
C CYS A 198 19.85 9.22 -8.20
N PRO A 199 20.19 10.42 -8.71
CA PRO A 199 20.50 11.59 -7.88
C PRO A 199 19.32 12.13 -7.03
N PHE A 200 18.08 11.75 -7.35
CA PHE A 200 16.92 12.06 -6.50
C PHE A 200 16.79 11.08 -5.32
N LEU A 201 17.44 9.92 -5.40
CA LEU A 201 17.70 8.98 -4.30
C LEU A 201 19.02 9.34 -3.58
N ASP A 202 19.97 10.05 -4.19
CA ASP A 202 21.15 10.62 -3.47
C ASP A 202 20.76 11.67 -2.42
N GLY A 203 19.61 12.33 -2.59
CA GLY A 203 18.99 13.19 -1.57
C GLY A 203 18.20 12.43 -0.52
N MET A 204 17.85 11.16 -0.78
CA MET A 204 17.58 10.24 0.31
C MET A 204 18.94 9.99 0.93
N GLN A 205 19.17 10.50 2.13
CA GLN A 205 20.03 9.72 3.02
C GLN A 205 19.35 8.36 3.13
N MET A 206 19.72 7.43 2.24
CA MET A 206 20.07 6.10 2.69
C MET A 206 20.96 6.39 3.89
N LEU A 207 20.35 6.35 5.08
CA LEU A 207 21.09 6.37 6.32
C LEU A 207 22.28 5.47 6.05
N GLU A 208 23.50 6.01 6.12
CA GLU A 208 24.69 5.22 5.84
C GLU A 208 24.50 3.86 6.51
N PRO A 209 24.85 2.72 5.89
CA PRO A 209 24.73 1.42 6.55
C PRO A 209 25.32 1.50 7.98
N GLY A 210 24.47 1.73 9.00
CA GLY A 210 24.91 2.19 10.33
C GLY A 210 24.24 3.43 10.97
N ALA A 211 23.37 4.21 10.28
CA ALA A 211 22.75 5.42 10.85
C ALA A 211 21.28 5.24 11.33
N TYR A 212 20.65 4.10 11.08
CA TYR A 212 19.67 3.57 12.04
C TYR A 212 20.45 3.12 13.28
N PRO A 213 19.93 3.22 14.53
CA PRO A 213 20.49 2.40 15.60
C PRO A 213 20.46 0.97 15.08
N ALA A 214 21.64 0.43 14.78
CA ALA A 214 21.75 -0.59 13.76
C ALA A 214 20.83 -1.77 14.09
N ILE A 215 20.03 -2.22 13.12
CA ILE A 215 19.34 -3.52 13.21
C ILE A 215 20.38 -4.65 13.43
N GLN A 216 21.66 -4.39 13.15
CA GLN A 216 22.80 -5.24 13.52
C GLN A 216 23.16 -5.26 15.01
N THR A 217 22.78 -4.27 15.82
CA THR A 217 23.13 -4.17 17.26
C THR A 217 22.09 -4.75 18.20
N SER A 218 20.86 -5.01 17.74
CA SER A 218 19.90 -5.79 18.52
C SER A 218 20.47 -7.19 18.68
N PRO A 219 20.81 -7.62 19.90
CA PRO A 219 21.37 -8.95 20.10
C PRO A 219 20.32 -9.96 19.63
N LEU A 220 20.70 -10.77 18.64
CA LEU A 220 19.86 -11.88 18.22
C LEU A 220 19.60 -12.76 19.44
N PRO A 221 18.37 -13.26 19.62
CA PRO A 221 18.07 -14.21 20.67
C PRO A 221 19.06 -15.37 20.59
N LEU A 222 19.66 -15.72 21.73
CA LEU A 222 20.71 -16.74 21.78
C LEU A 222 20.26 -18.08 21.20
N SER A 223 18.96 -18.40 21.29
CA SER A 223 18.37 -19.59 20.67
C SER A 223 18.41 -19.56 19.14
N TYR A 224 18.26 -18.38 18.54
CA TYR A 224 18.34 -18.19 17.10
C TYR A 224 19.79 -18.25 16.61
N VAL A 225 20.72 -17.57 17.30
CA VAL A 225 22.17 -17.64 17.01
C VAL A 225 22.64 -19.10 17.00
N ARG A 226 22.27 -19.87 18.03
CA ARG A 226 22.59 -21.31 18.12
C ARG A 226 21.99 -22.14 16.99
N ALA A 227 20.80 -21.78 16.50
CA ALA A 227 20.20 -22.45 15.35
C ALA A 227 20.99 -22.16 14.07
N CYS A 228 21.36 -20.89 13.83
CA CYS A 228 22.20 -20.52 12.68
C CYS A 228 23.58 -21.19 12.73
N GLU A 229 24.23 -21.24 13.90
CA GLU A 229 25.50 -21.96 14.10
C GLU A 229 25.36 -23.45 13.77
N ALA A 230 24.31 -24.11 14.26
CA ALA A 230 24.09 -25.53 14.02
C ALA A 230 23.77 -25.84 12.54
N VAL A 231 23.06 -24.94 11.85
CA VAL A 231 22.84 -25.01 10.39
C VAL A 231 24.16 -24.86 9.65
N SER A 232 24.98 -23.85 9.99
CA SER A 232 26.29 -23.64 9.37
C SER A 232 27.25 -24.83 9.58
N LEU A 233 27.20 -25.49 10.75
CA LEU A 233 27.96 -26.72 10.99
C LEU A 233 27.49 -27.88 10.09
N CYS A 234 26.19 -28.00 9.81
CA CYS A 234 25.68 -28.99 8.88
C CYS A 234 26.05 -28.71 7.42
N GLU A 235 26.10 -27.43 7.03
CA GLU A 235 26.55 -27.03 5.68
C GLU A 235 28.05 -27.30 5.48
N ALA A 236 28.86 -27.06 6.52
CA ALA A 236 30.28 -27.35 6.50
C ALA A 236 30.55 -28.85 6.50
N GLU A 237 29.86 -29.60 7.37
CA GLU A 237 30.04 -31.04 7.48
C GLU A 237 28.72 -31.75 7.83
N LEU A 238 28.14 -32.43 6.84
CA LEU A 238 26.90 -33.16 7.01
C LEU A 238 27.15 -34.52 7.70
N THR A 239 27.11 -34.53 9.03
CA THR A 239 27.19 -35.72 9.90
C THR A 239 25.87 -35.96 10.63
N GLU A 240 25.62 -37.20 11.08
CA GLU A 240 24.42 -37.53 11.87
C GLU A 240 24.36 -36.73 13.18
N ALA A 241 25.51 -36.51 13.82
CA ALA A 241 25.62 -35.71 15.04
C ALA A 241 25.27 -34.23 14.79
N ASN A 242 25.76 -33.65 13.68
CA ASN A 242 25.46 -32.27 13.32
C ASN A 242 23.97 -32.08 12.98
N ILE A 243 23.36 -33.03 12.26
CA ILE A 243 21.93 -33.00 11.93
C ILE A 243 21.07 -33.02 13.21
N LYS A 244 21.38 -33.92 14.17
CA LYS A 244 20.66 -33.98 15.45
C LYS A 244 20.83 -32.69 16.26
N ASN A 245 22.03 -32.11 16.25
CA ASN A 245 22.29 -30.83 16.92
C ASN A 245 21.51 -29.68 16.28
N MET A 246 21.44 -29.63 14.94
CA MET A 246 20.64 -28.66 14.20
C MET A 246 19.14 -28.78 14.52
N GLN A 247 18.57 -29.98 14.43
CA GLN A 247 17.15 -30.21 14.76
C GLN A 247 16.80 -29.81 16.20
N ARG A 248 17.68 -30.14 17.16
CA ARG A 248 17.52 -29.74 18.55
C ARG A 248 17.58 -28.22 18.71
N ALA A 249 18.52 -27.54 18.06
CA ALA A 249 18.64 -26.09 18.11
C ALA A 249 17.42 -25.38 17.49
N LEU A 250 16.92 -25.87 16.34
CA LEU A 250 15.71 -25.38 15.69
C LEU A 250 14.47 -25.56 16.57
N THR A 251 14.32 -26.72 17.20
CA THR A 251 13.20 -27.01 18.12
C THR A 251 13.20 -26.06 19.32
N ILE A 252 14.38 -25.83 19.92
CA ILE A 252 14.54 -24.88 21.04
C ILE A 252 14.22 -23.45 20.57
N CYS A 253 14.68 -23.06 19.38
CA CYS A 253 14.39 -21.75 18.81
C CYS A 253 12.88 -21.57 18.59
N ALA A 254 12.22 -22.50 17.92
CA ALA A 254 10.77 -22.44 17.67
C ALA A 254 9.94 -22.42 18.97
N HIS A 255 10.36 -23.16 20.00
CA HIS A 255 9.69 -23.11 21.30
C HIS A 255 9.84 -21.74 21.97
N ARG A 256 11.05 -21.15 21.93
CA ARG A 256 11.32 -19.83 22.50
C ARG A 256 10.59 -18.72 21.74
N MET A 257 10.46 -18.82 20.42
CA MET A 257 9.72 -17.87 19.58
C MET A 257 8.26 -17.70 20.01
N LYS A 258 7.61 -18.78 20.48
CA LYS A 258 6.23 -18.73 21.01
C LYS A 258 6.09 -17.93 22.31
N THR A 259 7.21 -17.66 22.98
CA THR A 259 7.26 -16.90 24.24
C THR A 259 7.85 -15.50 24.06
N TRP A 260 8.11 -15.09 22.82
CA TRP A 260 8.63 -13.75 22.54
C TRP A 260 7.49 -12.72 22.63
N PRO A 261 7.73 -11.54 23.22
CA PRO A 261 6.72 -10.50 23.28
C PRO A 261 6.34 -10.04 21.86
N GLU A 262 5.06 -10.07 21.53
CA GLU A 262 4.54 -9.65 20.21
C GLU A 262 4.66 -8.12 20.01
N ASP A 263 4.70 -7.36 21.10
CA ASP A 263 4.64 -5.89 21.09
C ASP A 263 6.01 -5.19 21.30
N ASP A 264 7.12 -5.93 21.43
CA ASP A 264 8.43 -5.30 21.64
C ASP A 264 9.04 -4.87 20.29
N ILE A 265 9.17 -3.56 20.09
CA ILE A 265 9.75 -2.95 18.88
C ILE A 265 11.19 -3.46 18.58
N ARG A 266 11.92 -3.95 19.59
CA ARG A 266 13.25 -4.59 19.40
C ARG A 266 13.14 -5.98 18.77
N MET A 267 12.00 -6.65 18.95
CA MET A 267 11.71 -7.92 18.30
C MET A 267 11.37 -7.72 16.82
N LEU A 268 10.78 -6.60 16.40
CA LEU A 268 10.50 -6.35 14.97
C LEU A 268 11.78 -6.34 14.12
N GLY A 269 12.85 -5.69 14.58
CA GLY A 269 14.16 -5.74 13.91
C GLY A 269 14.78 -7.14 13.90
N THR A 270 14.54 -7.92 14.97
CA THR A 270 14.95 -9.32 15.07
C THR A 270 14.15 -10.19 14.08
N TRP A 271 12.84 -9.99 13.97
CA TRP A 271 11.95 -10.70 13.06
C TRP A 271 12.26 -10.41 11.59
N ALA A 272 12.51 -9.14 11.25
CA ALA A 272 12.93 -8.74 9.91
C ALA A 272 14.25 -9.43 9.53
N ARG A 273 15.23 -9.48 10.45
CA ARG A 273 16.50 -10.17 10.22
C ARG A 273 16.34 -11.68 10.11
N ILE A 274 15.46 -12.28 10.92
CA ILE A 274 15.13 -13.72 10.84
C ILE A 274 14.47 -14.06 9.50
N ALA A 275 13.59 -13.20 9.00
CA ALA A 275 12.91 -13.38 7.73
C ALA A 275 13.87 -13.28 6.53
N ASP A 276 14.87 -12.40 6.62
CA ASP A 276 15.86 -12.17 5.56
C ASP A 276 16.99 -13.22 5.52
N ASP A 277 17.34 -13.86 6.65
CA ASP A 277 18.47 -14.81 6.75
C ASP A 277 18.26 -16.14 5.97
N ARG A 278 17.09 -16.32 5.32
CA ARG A 278 16.69 -17.51 4.53
C ARG A 278 16.97 -18.84 5.24
N LEU A 279 16.87 -18.85 6.56
CA LEU A 279 17.22 -20.02 7.38
C LEU A 279 16.36 -21.24 7.02
N SER A 280 15.09 -21.04 6.68
CA SER A 280 14.17 -22.09 6.21
C SER A 280 14.69 -22.80 4.96
N ASP A 281 15.24 -22.06 4.01
CA ASP A 281 15.72 -22.59 2.73
C ASP A 281 17.01 -23.38 2.93
N ARG A 282 17.89 -22.90 3.83
CA ARG A 282 19.11 -23.61 4.24
C ARG A 282 18.76 -24.94 4.93
N VAL A 283 17.84 -24.91 5.89
CA VAL A 283 17.36 -26.11 6.59
C VAL A 283 16.73 -27.11 5.62
N GLY A 284 15.81 -26.66 4.75
CA GLY A 284 15.17 -27.54 3.77
C GLY A 284 16.16 -28.22 2.81
N ARG A 285 17.22 -27.50 2.40
CA ARG A 285 18.33 -28.09 1.60
C ARG A 285 19.11 -29.13 2.40
N ILE A 286 19.48 -28.83 3.65
CA ILE A 286 20.21 -29.78 4.51
C ILE A 286 19.39 -31.05 4.76
N GLU A 287 18.10 -30.91 5.05
CA GLU A 287 17.20 -32.05 5.26
C GLU A 287 17.04 -32.91 4.01
N ALA A 288 16.93 -32.28 2.82
CA ALA A 288 16.88 -32.99 1.55
C ALA A 288 18.17 -33.80 1.30
N ILE A 289 19.35 -33.20 1.52
CA ILE A 289 20.64 -33.88 1.34
C ILE A 289 20.81 -34.99 2.39
N ALA A 290 20.43 -34.74 3.64
CA ALA A 290 20.47 -35.73 4.72
C ALA A 290 19.60 -36.95 4.41
N LYS A 291 18.39 -36.73 3.88
CA LYS A 291 17.48 -37.81 3.46
C LYS A 291 18.08 -38.68 2.36
N VAL A 292 18.75 -38.07 1.39
CA VAL A 292 19.46 -38.81 0.31
C VAL A 292 20.63 -39.60 0.88
N LYS A 293 21.44 -38.99 1.76
CA LYS A 293 22.67 -39.61 2.30
C LYS A 293 22.41 -40.73 3.30
N TYR A 294 21.40 -40.59 4.16
CA TYR A 294 21.16 -41.50 5.29
C TYR A 294 19.89 -42.36 5.12
N GLY A 295 19.14 -42.19 4.03
CA GLY A 295 17.91 -42.94 3.71
C GLY A 295 16.69 -42.58 4.59
N ARG A 296 16.93 -42.07 5.79
CA ARG A 296 15.93 -41.47 6.69
C ARG A 296 16.58 -40.34 7.48
N MET A 297 15.77 -39.35 7.86
CA MET A 297 16.20 -38.36 8.84
C MET A 297 16.52 -39.07 10.16
N PRO A 298 17.68 -38.78 10.78
CA PRO A 298 17.96 -39.28 12.12
C PRO A 298 16.87 -38.76 13.07
N ALA A 299 16.27 -39.68 13.83
CA ALA A 299 15.36 -39.35 14.91
C ALA A 299 16.14 -38.90 16.16
#